data_AF-A0A519YGS7-F1
#
_entry.id   AF-A0A519YGS7-F1
#
_cell.length_a   1.000
_cell.length_b   1.000
_cell.length_c   1.000
_cell.angle_alpha   90.00
_cell.angle_beta   90.00
_cell.angle_gamma   90.00
#
_symmetry.space_group_name_H-M   'P 1'
#
loop_
_entity.id
_entity.type
_entity.pdbx_description
1 polymer ?
#
loop_
_entity_poly.entity_id
_entity_poly.type
_entity_poly.pdbx_seq_one_letter_code
_entity_poly.pdbx_strand_id
1 'polypeptide(L)'
;PAPAAPDTARKDPLRFVKAALRAIMTARSINFTYTRSNGTLLPGYMPNTRFFGLTGSGAGPAPGIPFILGQQYTSIEDLDRLYSLASENRWYTTQSQYLNTPLSSLLNENITARTTLEPFRGFNVQLDARWQRTRNQEAYYRNAVDTSFATYASSGELVPFEDSHLAPVQAIGTGSFSTSTITIQTHFGDLGANGETSKAFDRFVENRRYVQERLQAANPADARTGATTGLYSYNAQDVLIQSFLDAYHGKSSEGYEAKSFNPFGVIPLPNWRLDYNTFADLPGMRDLFRTFTITHAYTSVYTLSSYTTSSSYTQPAGQPGAGRPYIPEFGNPQLPYLRNNTGQYVPYYVVGQVSILESLTPLLGVNFQTLNNVTGRLSYSTSRAVALNTTNAQVTELRTSDITIGLGYAATGLKLPFRVGGEQRTLKNNLQARLDLNIRDNTTIQRS
;
A
#
# COMPACT_ATOMS: atom_id res chain seq x y z
N PRO A 1 23.23 -31.76 -42.63
CA PRO A 1 22.93 -30.46 -41.98
C PRO A 1 24.11 -30.05 -41.08
N ALA A 2 24.89 -29.06 -41.53
CA ALA A 2 25.98 -28.50 -40.71
C ALA A 2 25.41 -27.74 -39.50
N PRO A 3 26.05 -27.80 -38.32
CA PRO A 3 25.62 -27.05 -37.15
C PRO A 3 25.76 -25.55 -37.41
N ALA A 4 24.70 -24.79 -37.14
CA ALA A 4 24.70 -23.34 -37.26
C ALA A 4 25.77 -22.74 -36.33
N ALA A 5 26.62 -21.87 -36.87
CA ALA A 5 27.65 -21.18 -36.12
C ALA A 5 27.05 -20.36 -34.97
N PRO A 6 27.71 -20.29 -33.80
CA PRO A 6 27.23 -19.51 -32.67
C PRO A 6 27.19 -18.03 -33.03
N ASP A 7 26.03 -17.40 -32.79
CA ASP A 7 25.80 -15.97 -32.97
C ASP A 7 26.81 -15.17 -32.14
N THR A 8 27.77 -14.56 -32.83
CA THR A 8 28.86 -13.74 -32.27
C THR A 8 28.49 -12.25 -32.24
N ALA A 9 27.20 -11.90 -32.30
CA ALA A 9 26.76 -10.53 -32.11
C ALA A 9 27.09 -10.05 -30.68
N ARG A 10 28.10 -9.17 -30.57
CA ARG A 10 28.46 -8.42 -29.37
C ARG A 10 27.19 -7.74 -28.84
N LYS A 11 26.68 -8.17 -27.67
CA LYS A 11 25.49 -7.59 -27.03
C LYS A 11 25.71 -6.07 -26.88
N ASP A 12 25.00 -5.29 -27.69
CA ASP A 12 25.10 -3.83 -27.73
C ASP A 12 24.90 -3.27 -26.30
N PRO A 13 25.94 -2.68 -25.68
CA PRO A 13 25.88 -2.22 -24.29
C PRO A 13 24.87 -1.09 -24.09
N LEU A 14 24.38 -0.50 -25.18
CA LEU A 14 23.39 0.58 -25.18
C LEU A 14 21.97 0.11 -25.45
N ARG A 15 21.69 -1.20 -25.54
CA ARG A 15 20.33 -1.72 -25.78
C ARG A 15 19.30 -1.19 -24.79
N PHE A 16 19.64 -1.17 -23.52
CA PHE A 16 18.77 -0.64 -22.46
C PHE A 16 18.56 0.87 -22.61
N VAL A 17 19.64 1.62 -22.86
CA VAL A 17 19.58 3.09 -23.03
C VAL A 17 18.78 3.47 -24.28
N LYS A 18 18.97 2.76 -25.40
CA LYS A 18 18.20 2.95 -26.64
C LYS A 18 16.72 2.59 -26.46
N ALA A 19 16.42 1.52 -25.72
CA ALA A 19 15.04 1.16 -25.39
C ALA A 19 14.38 2.21 -24.49
N ALA A 20 15.10 2.71 -23.47
CA ALA A 20 14.64 3.78 -22.59
C ALA A 20 14.42 5.09 -23.36
N LEU A 21 15.36 5.51 -24.21
CA LEU A 21 15.22 6.69 -25.05
C LEU A 21 14.07 6.58 -26.04
N ARG A 22 13.88 5.41 -26.66
CA ARG A 22 12.75 5.17 -27.57
C ARG A 22 11.42 5.18 -26.83
N ALA A 23 11.37 4.67 -25.59
CA ALA A 23 10.20 4.78 -24.72
C ALA A 23 9.92 6.22 -24.26
N ILE A 24 10.97 7.03 -24.02
CA ILE A 24 10.82 8.45 -23.73
C ILE A 24 10.32 9.20 -24.96
N MET A 25 10.78 8.86 -26.17
CA MET A 25 10.32 9.51 -27.42
C MET A 25 8.86 9.20 -27.77
N THR A 26 8.28 8.09 -27.27
CA THR A 26 6.85 7.81 -27.41
C THR A 26 6.01 8.44 -26.30
N ALA A 27 6.64 9.00 -25.25
CA ALA A 27 5.93 9.63 -24.14
C ALA A 27 5.38 10.99 -24.54
N ARG A 28 4.06 11.14 -24.43
CA ARG A 28 3.35 12.41 -24.62
C ARG A 28 3.37 13.29 -23.37
N SER A 29 3.34 12.69 -22.19
CA SER A 29 3.37 13.40 -20.91
C SER A 29 3.90 12.51 -19.79
N ILE A 30 4.62 13.11 -18.84
CA ILE A 30 5.11 12.46 -17.62
C ILE A 30 4.76 13.41 -16.47
N ASN A 31 3.95 12.93 -15.53
CA ASN A 31 3.52 13.66 -14.35
C ASN A 31 4.00 12.92 -13.11
N PHE A 32 4.72 13.63 -12.24
CA PHE A 32 5.17 13.12 -10.95
C PHE A 32 4.69 14.06 -9.86
N THR A 33 3.98 13.54 -8.88
CA THR A 33 3.49 14.31 -7.72
C THR A 33 3.95 13.61 -6.46
N TYR A 34 4.63 14.35 -5.60
CA TYR A 34 4.96 13.94 -4.24
C TYR A 34 4.31 14.92 -3.27
N THR A 35 3.41 14.41 -2.45
CA THR A 35 2.74 15.16 -1.41
C THR A 35 3.14 14.59 -0.06
N ARG A 36 3.64 15.45 0.82
CA ARG A 36 3.97 15.11 2.20
C ARG A 36 3.27 16.10 3.14
N SER A 37 2.44 15.57 4.03
CA SER A 37 1.73 16.33 5.04
C SER A 37 2.11 15.83 6.41
N ASN A 38 2.68 16.72 7.24
CA ASN A 38 3.14 16.38 8.58
C ASN A 38 2.51 17.32 9.61
N GLY A 39 2.37 16.82 10.83
CA GLY A 39 1.97 17.63 11.97
C GLY A 39 2.54 17.05 13.26
N THR A 40 2.93 17.91 14.19
CA THR A 40 3.45 17.52 15.50
C THR A 40 2.68 18.28 16.57
N LEU A 41 2.28 17.59 17.63
CA LEU A 41 1.57 18.17 18.77
C LEU A 41 2.40 17.97 20.03
N LEU A 42 2.86 19.07 20.65
CA LEU A 42 3.53 19.06 21.94
C LEU A 42 2.56 19.50 23.06
N PRO A 43 1.88 18.57 23.73
CA PRO A 43 1.05 18.90 24.89
C PRO A 43 1.93 19.27 26.09
N GLY A 44 1.34 19.94 27.09
CA GLY A 44 2.08 20.33 28.31
C GLY A 44 3.11 21.47 28.11
N TYR A 45 3.07 22.15 26.95
CA TYR A 45 3.87 23.34 26.69
C TYR A 45 3.42 24.51 27.57
N MET A 46 4.30 24.98 28.47
CA MET A 46 4.03 26.04 29.44
C MET A 46 4.28 27.48 28.94
N PRO A 47 5.29 27.76 28.09
CA PRO A 47 5.59 29.14 27.72
C PRO A 47 4.42 29.80 26.98
N ASN A 48 4.15 31.06 27.32
CA ASN A 48 3.15 31.86 26.60
C ASN A 48 3.72 32.39 25.30
N THR A 49 2.93 32.36 24.24
CA THR A 49 3.29 32.86 22.91
C THR A 49 3.29 34.40 22.87
N ARG A 50 4.35 35.03 22.36
CA ARG A 50 4.42 36.46 22.06
C ARG A 50 4.80 36.67 20.58
N PHE A 51 5.41 37.81 20.24
CA PHE A 51 5.76 38.24 18.87
C PHE A 51 6.18 37.08 17.96
N PHE A 52 5.50 36.96 16.81
CA PHE A 52 5.78 35.95 15.77
C PHE A 52 5.75 34.48 16.24
N GLY A 53 4.97 34.17 17.27
CA GLY A 53 4.85 32.79 17.77
C GLY A 53 5.95 32.40 18.77
N LEU A 54 6.90 33.29 19.05
CA LEU A 54 8.03 33.06 19.95
C LEU A 54 7.83 33.77 21.29
N THR A 55 8.51 33.26 22.31
CA THR A 55 8.65 33.96 23.58
C THR A 55 10.08 33.94 24.06
N GLY A 56 10.56 35.08 24.55
CA GLY A 56 11.78 35.16 25.32
C GLY A 56 11.51 34.61 26.71
N SER A 57 11.42 33.28 26.83
CA SER A 57 11.56 32.65 28.13
C SER A 57 13.00 32.88 28.63
N GLY A 58 13.24 32.88 29.94
CA GLY A 58 14.61 32.96 30.48
C GLY A 58 15.55 31.83 30.00
N ALA A 59 15.00 30.82 29.31
CA ALA A 59 15.68 29.69 28.69
C ALA A 59 15.77 29.78 27.15
N GLY A 60 15.54 30.95 26.55
CA GLY A 60 15.64 31.18 25.11
C GLY A 60 14.30 31.22 24.37
N PRO A 61 14.35 31.35 23.02
CA PRO A 61 13.16 31.46 22.18
C PRO A 61 12.40 30.12 22.11
N ALA A 62 11.32 29.99 22.88
CA ALA A 62 10.45 28.81 22.87
C ALA A 62 9.31 28.98 21.83
N PRO A 63 8.82 27.90 21.15
CA PRO A 63 9.32 26.51 21.13
C PRO A 63 10.53 26.30 20.20
N GLY A 64 11.16 27.38 19.75
CA GLY A 64 12.25 27.39 18.79
C GLY A 64 11.77 27.84 17.40
N ILE A 65 12.62 28.60 16.71
CA ILE A 65 12.38 28.99 15.30
C ILE A 65 12.13 27.76 14.41
N PRO A 66 12.91 26.66 14.52
CA PRO A 66 12.67 25.48 13.69
C PRO A 66 11.26 24.92 13.85
N PHE A 67 10.75 24.82 15.07
CA PHE A 67 9.40 24.31 15.34
C PHE A 67 8.32 25.18 14.66
N ILE A 68 8.43 26.52 14.75
CA ILE A 68 7.49 27.46 14.12
C ILE A 68 7.59 27.44 12.60
N LEU A 69 8.79 27.27 12.05
CA LEU A 69 9.01 27.10 10.62
C LEU A 69 8.55 25.71 10.11
N GLY A 70 7.99 24.88 10.99
CA GLY A 70 7.44 23.57 10.63
C GLY A 70 8.48 22.45 10.56
N GLN A 71 9.52 22.50 11.41
CA GLN A 71 10.44 21.37 11.59
C GLN A 71 9.62 20.11 11.89
N GLN A 72 9.94 19.05 11.17
CA GLN A 72 9.15 17.84 11.16
C GLN A 72 9.75 16.83 12.13
N TYR A 73 9.01 16.45 13.16
CA TYR A 73 9.40 15.42 14.12
C TYR A 73 8.66 14.13 13.79
N THR A 74 9.16 13.36 12.83
CA THR A 74 8.35 12.32 12.18
C THR A 74 8.55 10.92 12.70
N SER A 75 9.60 10.70 13.51
CA SER A 75 9.93 9.43 14.18
C SER A 75 9.71 9.54 15.70
N ILE A 76 9.65 8.41 16.41
CA ILE A 76 9.56 8.43 17.89
C ILE A 76 10.83 9.03 18.50
N GLU A 77 11.98 8.86 17.84
CA GLU A 77 13.26 9.43 18.27
C GLU A 77 13.23 10.94 18.11
N ASP A 78 12.59 11.44 17.05
CA ASP A 78 12.39 12.88 16.88
C ASP A 78 11.45 13.44 17.96
N LEU A 79 10.38 12.72 18.31
CA LEU A 79 9.51 13.10 19.43
C LEU A 79 10.28 13.11 20.75
N ASP A 80 11.15 12.14 20.98
CA ASP A 80 12.02 12.08 22.16
C ASP A 80 13.02 13.23 22.23
N ARG A 81 13.61 13.62 21.09
CA ARG A 81 14.44 14.82 20.98
C ARG A 81 13.66 16.09 21.28
N LEU A 82 12.43 16.21 20.75
CA LEU A 82 11.55 17.36 21.02
C LEU A 82 11.19 17.44 22.51
N TYR A 83 10.83 16.31 23.13
CA TYR A 83 10.58 16.24 24.55
C TYR A 83 11.81 16.65 25.37
N SER A 84 12.99 16.11 25.04
CA SER A 84 14.24 16.41 25.75
C SER A 84 14.57 17.90 25.67
N LEU A 85 14.46 18.49 24.46
CA LEU A 85 14.62 19.93 24.24
C LEU A 85 13.63 20.76 25.10
N ALA A 86 12.36 20.38 25.12
CA ALA A 86 11.35 21.09 25.88
C ALA A 86 11.55 20.95 27.40
N SER A 87 12.00 19.79 27.86
CA SER A 87 12.26 19.51 29.28
C SER A 87 13.49 20.27 29.78
N GLU A 88 14.61 20.19 29.06
CA GLU A 88 15.87 20.88 29.40
C GLU A 88 15.70 22.41 29.47
N ASN A 89 14.91 22.98 28.56
CA ASN A 89 14.63 24.41 28.55
C ASN A 89 13.44 24.83 29.43
N ARG A 90 12.89 23.92 30.25
CA ARG A 90 11.73 24.17 31.13
C ARG A 90 10.49 24.68 30.39
N TRP A 91 10.29 24.24 29.16
CA TRP A 91 9.11 24.52 28.35
C TRP A 91 8.00 23.49 28.57
N TYR A 92 8.33 22.32 29.11
CA TYR A 92 7.38 21.24 29.38
C TYR A 92 6.92 21.25 30.85
N THR A 93 5.66 20.90 31.09
CA THR A 93 5.06 20.87 32.44
C THR A 93 5.83 19.97 33.41
N THR A 94 6.02 20.46 34.63
CA THR A 94 6.55 19.67 35.75
C THR A 94 5.51 18.72 36.34
N GLN A 95 4.23 18.89 36.00
CA GLN A 95 3.11 18.07 36.47
C GLN A 95 2.60 17.11 35.38
N SER A 96 3.53 16.44 34.70
CA SER A 96 3.24 15.59 33.54
C SER A 96 2.47 14.31 33.89
N GLN A 97 2.42 13.90 35.17
CA GLN A 97 1.63 12.76 35.63
C GLN A 97 0.12 12.93 35.39
N TYR A 98 -0.35 14.19 35.31
CA TYR A 98 -1.76 14.51 34.99
C TYR A 98 -2.03 14.62 33.48
N LEU A 99 -1.01 14.53 32.64
CA LEU A 99 -1.15 14.74 31.21
C LEU A 99 -1.71 13.49 30.51
N ASN A 100 -2.92 13.60 29.98
CA ASN A 100 -3.62 12.53 29.26
C ASN A 100 -3.46 12.60 27.74
N THR A 101 -2.89 13.68 27.22
CA THR A 101 -2.62 13.84 25.79
C THR A 101 -1.18 13.39 25.50
N PRO A 102 -0.95 12.44 24.58
CA PRO A 102 0.39 12.04 24.19
C PRO A 102 1.05 13.13 23.33
N LEU A 103 2.38 13.20 23.40
CA LEU A 103 3.19 13.85 22.37
C LEU A 103 3.01 13.05 21.08
N SER A 104 2.57 13.69 20.00
CA SER A 104 2.20 12.98 18.78
C SER A 104 2.74 13.60 17.50
N SER A 105 2.92 12.76 16.48
CA SER A 105 3.28 13.14 15.12
C SER A 105 2.46 12.37 14.09
N LEU A 106 1.88 13.10 13.15
CA LEU A 106 1.21 12.57 11.97
C LEU A 106 2.09 12.79 10.73
N LEU A 107 2.21 11.76 9.90
CA LEU A 107 2.89 11.77 8.60
C LEU A 107 1.96 11.12 7.56
N ASN A 108 1.66 11.84 6.49
CA ASN A 108 1.02 11.31 5.30
C ASN A 108 1.92 11.58 4.10
N GLU A 109 2.34 10.52 3.42
CA GLU A 109 3.15 10.58 2.22
C GLU A 109 2.40 9.93 1.07
N ASN A 110 2.33 10.62 -0.06
CA ASN A 110 1.70 10.14 -1.27
C ASN A 110 2.59 10.46 -2.48
N ILE A 111 3.01 9.41 -3.18
CA ILE A 111 3.73 9.48 -4.44
C ILE A 111 2.81 8.96 -5.52
N THR A 112 2.61 9.77 -6.57
CA THR A 112 1.92 9.35 -7.78
C THR A 112 2.77 9.67 -8.99
N ALA A 113 2.99 8.66 -9.83
CA ALA A 113 3.68 8.80 -11.10
C ALA A 113 2.73 8.36 -12.21
N ARG A 114 2.52 9.19 -13.21
CA ARG A 114 1.67 8.90 -14.36
C ARG A 114 2.40 9.26 -15.65
N THR A 115 2.38 8.35 -16.62
CA THR A 115 2.90 8.61 -17.96
C THR A 115 1.90 8.18 -19.02
N THR A 116 1.88 8.90 -20.13
CA THR A 116 1.05 8.57 -21.29
C THR A 116 1.97 8.40 -22.50
N LEU A 117 1.94 7.23 -23.12
CA LEU A 117 2.74 6.87 -24.29
C LEU A 117 1.82 6.69 -25.50
N GLU A 118 2.26 7.11 -26.69
CA GLU A 118 1.63 6.73 -27.96
C GLU A 118 2.66 6.10 -28.90
N PRO A 119 2.88 4.78 -28.80
CA PRO A 119 3.85 4.07 -29.64
C PRO A 119 3.58 4.17 -31.15
N PHE A 120 2.30 4.21 -31.54
CA PHE A 120 1.85 4.41 -32.91
C PHE A 120 0.48 5.07 -32.92
N ARG A 121 0.11 5.66 -34.06
CA ARG A 121 -1.10 6.50 -34.19
C ARG A 121 -2.33 5.79 -33.62
N GLY A 122 -2.97 6.41 -32.64
CA GLY A 122 -4.22 5.94 -32.06
C GLY A 122 -4.09 4.85 -30.99
N PHE A 123 -2.87 4.44 -30.62
CA PHE A 123 -2.62 3.50 -29.52
C PHE A 123 -2.09 4.22 -28.29
N ASN A 124 -2.99 4.54 -27.36
CA ASN A 124 -2.66 5.23 -26.13
C ASN A 124 -2.37 4.22 -25.02
N VAL A 125 -1.23 4.36 -24.37
CA VAL A 125 -0.83 3.58 -23.20
C VAL A 125 -0.68 4.54 -22.03
N GLN A 126 -1.53 4.41 -21.03
CA GLN A 126 -1.38 5.14 -19.77
C GLN A 126 -0.76 4.20 -18.76
N LEU A 127 0.28 4.63 -18.06
CA LEU A 127 0.86 3.91 -16.94
C LEU A 127 0.72 4.77 -15.69
N ASP A 128 0.30 4.16 -14.58
CA ASP A 128 0.22 4.82 -13.29
C ASP A 128 0.85 3.97 -12.19
N ALA A 129 1.63 4.60 -11.32
CA ALA A 129 2.18 3.99 -10.13
C ALA A 129 1.84 4.88 -8.93
N ARG A 130 1.50 4.25 -7.81
CA ARG A 130 1.14 4.95 -6.58
C ARG A 130 1.80 4.30 -5.37
N TRP A 131 2.23 5.12 -4.44
CA TRP A 131 2.77 4.67 -3.15
C TRP A 131 2.26 5.65 -2.10
N GLN A 132 1.57 5.15 -1.08
CA GLN A 132 1.01 5.98 -0.03
C GLN A 132 1.24 5.35 1.33
N ARG A 133 1.62 6.18 2.30
CA ARG A 133 1.88 5.78 3.67
C ARG A 133 1.28 6.79 4.62
N THR A 134 0.50 6.30 5.57
CA THR A 134 0.07 7.07 6.73
C THR A 134 0.76 6.50 7.96
N ARG A 135 1.28 7.38 8.81
CA ARG A 135 1.91 7.03 10.07
C ARG A 135 1.48 8.03 11.13
N ASN A 136 0.99 7.52 12.25
CA ASN A 136 0.76 8.24 13.47
C ASN A 136 1.71 7.67 14.54
N GLN A 137 2.38 8.54 15.29
CA GLN A 137 3.26 8.15 16.38
C GLN A 137 2.91 8.93 17.62
N GLU A 138 2.85 8.23 18.74
CA GLU A 138 2.42 8.77 20.01
C GLU A 138 3.36 8.27 21.10
N ALA A 139 3.74 9.16 22.02
CA ALA A 139 4.53 8.84 23.19
C ALA A 139 4.02 9.59 24.42
N TYR A 140 3.97 8.88 25.55
CA TYR A 140 3.67 9.48 26.85
C TYR A 140 4.96 9.73 27.63
N TYR A 141 5.23 11.00 27.92
CA TYR A 141 6.30 11.44 28.80
C TYR A 141 5.68 11.93 30.12
N ARG A 142 5.66 11.04 31.11
CA ARG A 142 5.06 11.27 32.43
C ARG A 142 6.08 11.02 33.52
N ASN A 143 6.02 11.82 34.57
CA ASN A 143 6.80 11.58 35.77
C ASN A 143 6.32 10.29 36.43
N ALA A 144 7.28 9.50 36.94
CA ALA A 144 6.98 8.32 37.72
C ALA A 144 6.34 8.75 39.05
N VAL A 145 5.27 8.05 39.44
CA VAL A 145 4.48 8.32 40.64
C VAL A 145 4.85 7.31 41.72
N ASP A 146 5.08 7.79 42.94
CA ASP A 146 5.29 6.94 44.09
C ASP A 146 3.94 6.43 44.62
N THR A 147 3.58 5.21 44.24
CA THR A 147 2.35 4.54 44.72
C THR A 147 2.51 3.88 46.09
N SER A 148 3.73 3.86 46.64
CA SER A 148 4.03 3.27 47.96
C SER A 148 3.88 4.27 49.10
N PHE A 149 3.86 5.56 48.78
CA PHE A 149 3.73 6.63 49.75
C PHE A 149 2.34 6.67 50.39
N ALA A 150 2.28 6.90 51.71
CA ALA A 150 1.02 6.93 52.47
C ALA A 150 0.00 7.95 51.91
N THR A 151 0.48 9.01 51.26
CA THR A 151 -0.36 10.06 50.65
C THR A 151 -1.15 9.55 49.44
N TYR A 152 -0.57 8.70 48.59
CA TYR A 152 -1.31 8.07 47.48
C TYR A 152 -2.41 7.14 48.03
N ALA A 153 -2.07 6.33 49.04
CA ALA A 153 -3.00 5.40 49.67
C ALA A 153 -4.15 6.08 50.44
N SER A 154 -3.95 7.31 50.92
CA SER A 154 -4.94 8.05 51.74
C SER A 154 -5.75 9.10 50.98
N SER A 155 -5.20 9.69 49.92
CA SER A 155 -5.84 10.81 49.19
C SER A 155 -6.06 10.55 47.70
N GLY A 156 -5.39 9.54 47.12
CA GLY A 156 -5.40 9.30 45.67
C GLY A 156 -4.61 10.34 44.85
N GLU A 157 -3.89 11.26 45.50
CA GLU A 157 -3.07 12.26 44.82
C GLU A 157 -1.85 11.62 44.14
N LEU A 158 -1.60 11.99 42.88
CA LEU A 158 -0.46 11.50 42.11
C LEU A 158 0.80 12.30 42.45
N VAL A 159 1.54 11.85 43.46
CA VAL A 159 2.80 12.46 43.91
C VAL A 159 3.98 11.84 43.14
N PRO A 160 4.72 12.62 42.32
CA PRO A 160 5.92 12.14 41.65
C PRO A 160 7.03 11.78 42.64
N PHE A 161 7.97 10.92 42.22
CA PHE A 161 9.21 10.73 42.99
C PHE A 161 10.00 12.04 43.13
N GLU A 162 10.77 12.19 44.22
CA GLU A 162 11.55 13.40 44.51
C GLU A 162 12.56 13.76 43.40
N ASP A 163 13.14 12.75 42.75
CA ASP A 163 14.06 12.92 41.62
C ASP A 163 13.36 13.29 40.30
N SER A 164 12.01 13.27 40.28
CA SER A 164 11.17 13.57 39.12
C SER A 164 11.54 12.77 37.87
N HIS A 165 12.04 11.54 38.03
CA HIS A 165 12.36 10.70 36.89
C HIS A 165 11.10 10.30 36.10
N LEU A 166 11.28 9.95 34.82
CA LEU A 166 10.17 9.53 33.97
C LEU A 166 9.76 8.09 34.25
N ALA A 167 8.45 7.85 34.20
CA ALA A 167 7.91 6.51 34.05
C ALA A 167 8.37 5.91 32.69
N PRO A 168 8.39 4.56 32.55
CA PRO A 168 8.72 3.92 31.28
C PRO A 168 7.90 4.48 30.11
N VAL A 169 8.57 5.14 29.17
CA VAL A 169 7.94 5.84 28.04
C VAL A 169 7.17 4.83 27.20
N GLN A 170 5.85 4.99 27.14
CA GLN A 170 4.99 4.18 26.30
C GLN A 170 4.87 4.85 24.93
N ALA A 171 5.56 4.27 23.95
CA ALA A 171 5.52 4.71 22.56
C ALA A 171 4.73 3.73 21.70
N ILE A 172 3.82 4.26 20.89
CA ILE A 172 3.01 3.47 19.95
C ILE A 172 3.03 4.19 18.60
N GLY A 173 3.40 3.45 17.57
CA GLY A 173 3.21 3.82 16.17
C GLY A 173 2.03 3.07 15.59
N THR A 174 1.18 3.77 14.87
CA THR A 174 0.11 3.17 14.06
C THR A 174 0.15 3.72 12.65
N GLY A 175 -0.50 3.05 11.71
CA GLY A 175 -0.59 3.59 10.36
C GLY A 175 -1.12 2.59 9.36
N SER A 176 -1.12 3.02 8.10
CA SER A 176 -1.54 2.22 6.96
C SER A 176 -0.59 2.42 5.80
N PHE A 177 -0.60 1.49 4.86
CA PHE A 177 0.26 1.54 3.68
C PHE A 177 -0.47 0.97 2.48
N SER A 178 -0.26 1.57 1.31
CA SER A 178 -0.60 0.88 0.06
C SER A 178 0.26 1.34 -1.10
N THR A 179 0.43 0.43 -2.04
CA THR A 179 1.27 0.65 -3.22
C THR A 179 0.68 -0.09 -4.41
N SER A 180 0.92 0.43 -5.62
CA SER A 180 0.59 -0.30 -6.83
C SER A 180 1.51 -1.50 -6.99
N THR A 181 0.95 -2.63 -7.41
CA THR A 181 1.69 -3.85 -7.66
C THR A 181 1.16 -4.57 -8.90
N ILE A 182 1.74 -5.72 -9.26
CA ILE A 182 1.30 -6.54 -10.39
C ILE A 182 1.20 -8.00 -9.93
N THR A 183 -0.01 -8.53 -9.98
CA THR A 183 -0.36 -9.91 -9.59
C THR A 183 -1.05 -10.70 -10.71
N ILE A 184 -1.02 -10.18 -11.94
CA ILE A 184 -1.77 -10.74 -13.09
C ILE A 184 -1.39 -12.19 -13.39
N GLN A 185 -0.17 -12.59 -13.02
CA GLN A 185 0.37 -13.93 -13.22
C GLN A 185 -0.48 -15.03 -12.56
N THR A 186 -1.17 -14.71 -11.45
CA THR A 186 -2.02 -15.66 -10.72
C THR A 186 -3.51 -15.37 -10.91
N HIS A 187 -3.87 -14.41 -11.77
CA HIS A 187 -5.27 -14.04 -11.99
C HIS A 187 -6.03 -15.13 -12.76
N PHE A 188 -5.39 -15.69 -13.81
CA PHE A 188 -5.99 -16.65 -14.73
C PHE A 188 -5.48 -18.08 -14.51
N GLY A 189 -6.37 -19.07 -14.61
CA GLY A 189 -6.00 -20.50 -14.56
C GLY A 189 -5.47 -21.01 -13.21
N ASP A 190 -5.70 -20.21 -12.16
CA ASP A 190 -5.24 -20.49 -10.80
C ASP A 190 -6.24 -21.34 -10.01
N LEU A 191 -7.54 -21.16 -10.26
CA LEU A 191 -8.61 -21.93 -9.65
C LEU A 191 -8.90 -23.21 -10.43
N GLY A 192 -9.17 -24.30 -9.71
CA GLY A 192 -9.79 -25.50 -10.28
C GLY A 192 -11.20 -25.23 -10.81
N ALA A 193 -11.74 -26.14 -11.63
CA ALA A 193 -13.06 -26.00 -12.26
C ALA A 193 -14.20 -25.74 -11.25
N ASN A 194 -14.08 -26.28 -10.04
CA ASN A 194 -15.06 -26.14 -8.97
C ASN A 194 -14.67 -25.05 -7.94
N GLY A 195 -13.56 -24.34 -8.14
CA GLY A 195 -13.05 -23.33 -7.20
C GLY A 195 -12.38 -23.89 -5.92
N GLU A 196 -12.45 -25.20 -5.70
CA GLU A 196 -11.92 -25.89 -4.50
C GLU A 196 -10.40 -25.77 -4.34
N THR A 197 -9.67 -25.83 -5.46
CA THR A 197 -8.20 -25.74 -5.47
C THR A 197 -7.74 -24.38 -6.00
N SER A 198 -6.64 -23.85 -5.45
CA SER A 198 -5.96 -22.65 -5.94
C SER A 198 -4.46 -22.86 -5.94
N LYS A 199 -3.84 -22.77 -7.12
CA LYS A 199 -2.38 -22.92 -7.26
C LYS A 199 -1.62 -21.83 -6.50
N ALA A 200 -2.13 -20.59 -6.45
CA ALA A 200 -1.53 -19.53 -5.66
C ALA A 200 -1.65 -19.83 -4.15
N PHE A 201 -2.78 -20.37 -3.69
CA PHE A 201 -2.93 -20.76 -2.29
C PHE A 201 -2.00 -21.94 -1.91
N ASP A 202 -1.90 -22.96 -2.76
CA ASP A 202 -1.00 -24.09 -2.52
C ASP A 202 0.46 -23.63 -2.47
N ARG A 203 0.84 -22.73 -3.40
CA ARG A 203 2.17 -22.09 -3.38
C ARG A 203 2.38 -21.26 -2.13
N PHE A 204 1.37 -20.55 -1.63
CA PHE A 204 1.44 -19.83 -0.36
C PHE A 204 1.75 -20.79 0.79
N VAL A 205 1.02 -21.91 0.88
CA VAL A 205 1.25 -22.93 1.91
C VAL A 205 2.68 -23.46 1.86
N GLU A 206 3.19 -23.78 0.67
CA GLU A 206 4.56 -24.27 0.46
C GLU A 206 5.62 -23.22 0.80
N ASN A 207 5.42 -21.97 0.35
CA ASN A 207 6.34 -20.85 0.57
C ASN A 207 6.59 -20.59 2.07
N ARG A 208 5.61 -20.88 2.95
CA ARG A 208 5.77 -20.70 4.41
C ARG A 208 6.94 -21.48 4.96
N ARG A 209 7.21 -22.67 4.44
CA ARG A 209 8.37 -23.48 4.86
C ARG A 209 9.69 -22.77 4.54
N TYR A 210 9.87 -22.36 3.29
CA TYR A 210 11.10 -21.71 2.87
C TYR A 210 11.35 -20.40 3.63
N VAL A 211 10.32 -19.57 3.82
CA VAL A 211 10.47 -18.31 4.55
C VAL A 211 10.79 -18.56 6.03
N GLN A 212 10.07 -19.49 6.67
CA GLN A 212 10.27 -19.83 8.08
C GLN A 212 11.69 -20.35 8.34
N GLU A 213 12.18 -21.29 7.53
CA GLU A 213 13.51 -21.87 7.68
C GLU A 213 14.61 -20.80 7.55
N ARG A 214 14.46 -19.90 6.57
CA ARG A 214 15.42 -18.81 6.33
C ARG A 214 15.42 -17.78 7.46
N LEU A 215 14.24 -17.37 7.94
CA LEU A 215 14.11 -16.46 9.09
C LEU A 215 14.67 -17.09 10.37
N GLN A 216 14.40 -18.37 10.60
CA GLN A 216 14.89 -19.11 11.75
C GLN A 216 16.42 -19.21 11.75
N ALA A 217 17.02 -19.53 10.60
CA ALA A 217 18.47 -19.63 10.43
C ALA A 217 19.18 -18.27 10.57
N ALA A 218 18.54 -17.18 10.14
CA ALA A 218 19.13 -15.85 10.19
C ALA A 218 19.02 -15.16 11.56
N ASN A 219 18.21 -15.69 12.49
CA ASN A 219 17.96 -15.06 13.78
C ASN A 219 18.47 -15.85 14.99
N PRO A 220 19.74 -16.31 15.04
CA PRO A 220 20.29 -16.95 16.24
C PRO A 220 20.48 -15.90 17.34
N ALA A 221 19.95 -16.16 18.53
CA ALA A 221 19.96 -15.19 19.62
C ALA A 221 21.00 -15.50 20.72
N ASP A 222 21.72 -16.62 20.60
CA ASP A 222 22.93 -16.87 21.39
C ASP A 222 24.18 -16.69 20.52
N ALA A 223 24.92 -15.62 20.77
CA ALA A 223 26.14 -15.29 20.04
C ALA A 223 27.31 -16.24 20.33
N ARG A 224 27.28 -17.01 21.43
CA ARG A 224 28.35 -17.95 21.82
C ARG A 224 28.13 -19.32 21.22
N THR A 225 26.88 -19.77 21.17
CA THR A 225 26.54 -21.11 20.65
C THR A 225 26.06 -21.07 19.20
N GLY A 226 25.68 -19.89 18.69
CA GLY A 226 25.03 -19.76 17.38
C GLY A 226 23.63 -20.39 17.35
N ALA A 227 23.08 -20.79 18.50
CA ALA A 227 21.79 -21.45 18.58
C ALA A 227 20.63 -20.45 18.54
N THR A 228 19.55 -20.85 17.88
CA THR A 228 18.31 -20.06 17.91
C THR A 228 17.63 -20.22 19.26
N THR A 229 17.35 -19.09 19.91
CA THR A 229 16.70 -19.11 21.24
C THR A 229 15.23 -18.71 21.18
N GLY A 230 14.73 -18.27 20.01
CA GLY A 230 13.31 -18.09 19.71
C GLY A 230 12.89 -18.88 18.47
N LEU A 231 11.59 -18.93 18.21
CA LEU A 231 11.01 -19.70 17.10
C LEU A 231 10.11 -18.83 16.21
N TYR A 232 10.24 -19.00 14.90
CA TYR A 232 9.21 -18.61 13.93
C TYR A 232 8.26 -19.78 13.68
N SER A 233 6.98 -19.60 14.01
CA SER A 233 5.92 -20.52 13.59
C SER A 233 5.61 -20.35 12.10
N TYR A 234 5.08 -21.38 11.44
CA TYR A 234 4.49 -21.26 10.10
C TYR A 234 3.40 -20.18 10.01
N ASN A 235 2.73 -19.90 11.14
CA ASN A 235 1.71 -18.86 11.26
C ASN A 235 2.24 -17.55 11.85
N ALA A 236 3.56 -17.40 11.99
CA ALA A 236 4.13 -16.10 12.33
C ALA A 236 3.83 -15.11 11.20
N GLN A 237 3.44 -13.88 11.53
CA GLN A 237 3.03 -12.88 10.53
C GLN A 237 4.13 -12.63 9.47
N ASP A 238 5.41 -12.67 9.86
CA ASP A 238 6.54 -12.34 8.97
C ASP A 238 6.68 -13.44 7.90
N VAL A 239 6.40 -14.69 8.31
CA VAL A 239 6.30 -15.84 7.41
C VAL A 239 5.08 -15.71 6.51
N LEU A 240 3.90 -15.50 7.10
CA LEU A 240 2.63 -15.46 6.36
C LEU A 240 2.62 -14.34 5.30
N ILE A 241 3.00 -13.12 5.67
CA ILE A 241 2.92 -11.96 4.77
C ILE A 241 3.89 -12.13 3.60
N GLN A 242 5.13 -12.54 3.85
CA GLN A 242 6.12 -12.72 2.79
C GLN A 242 5.73 -13.88 1.85
N SER A 243 5.34 -15.03 2.40
CA SER A 243 4.88 -16.17 1.60
C SER A 243 3.64 -15.85 0.77
N PHE A 244 2.72 -15.05 1.33
CA PHE A 244 1.51 -14.59 0.65
C PHE A 244 1.86 -13.65 -0.51
N LEU A 245 2.73 -12.67 -0.27
CA LEU A 245 3.20 -11.76 -1.31
C LEU A 245 3.86 -12.56 -2.44
N ASP A 246 4.83 -13.41 -2.14
CA ASP A 246 5.51 -14.20 -3.19
C ASP A 246 4.52 -15.06 -3.98
N ALA A 247 3.62 -15.77 -3.29
CA ALA A 247 2.70 -16.69 -3.93
C ALA A 247 1.74 -16.00 -4.91
N TYR A 248 1.10 -14.89 -4.51
CA TYR A 248 0.16 -14.15 -5.34
C TYR A 248 0.85 -13.30 -6.43
N HIS A 249 2.15 -13.01 -6.28
CA HIS A 249 2.99 -12.49 -7.37
C HIS A 249 3.51 -13.58 -8.31
N GLY A 250 3.14 -14.86 -8.10
CA GLY A 250 3.55 -15.95 -8.97
C GLY A 250 4.93 -16.54 -8.67
N LYS A 251 5.53 -16.21 -7.52
CA LYS A 251 6.92 -16.54 -7.17
C LYS A 251 7.02 -17.60 -6.06
N SER A 252 8.06 -18.43 -6.16
CA SER A 252 8.49 -19.31 -5.08
C SER A 252 9.39 -18.56 -4.09
N SER A 253 9.27 -18.88 -2.80
CA SER A 253 10.12 -18.33 -1.74
C SER A 253 11.41 -19.15 -1.50
N GLU A 254 11.75 -20.12 -2.35
CA GLU A 254 12.97 -20.94 -2.20
C GLU A 254 14.26 -20.11 -2.14
N GLY A 255 14.33 -19.06 -2.97
CA GLY A 255 15.43 -18.09 -3.02
C GLY A 255 15.28 -16.94 -2.02
N TYR A 256 14.37 -17.03 -1.05
CA TYR A 256 14.18 -15.98 -0.06
C TYR A 256 15.43 -15.81 0.81
N GLU A 257 15.91 -14.58 0.90
CA GLU A 257 16.93 -14.16 1.82
C GLU A 257 16.26 -13.51 3.02
N ALA A 258 16.63 -13.92 4.23
CA ALA A 258 16.07 -13.33 5.45
C ALA A 258 16.43 -11.85 5.55
N LYS A 259 15.41 -11.01 5.74
CA LYS A 259 15.55 -9.56 5.92
C LYS A 259 14.66 -9.15 7.09
N SER A 260 14.98 -8.01 7.71
CA SER A 260 14.08 -7.42 8.70
C SER A 260 12.71 -7.15 8.05
N PHE A 261 11.65 -7.47 8.79
CA PHE A 261 10.29 -7.33 8.30
C PHE A 261 9.98 -5.85 8.01
N ASN A 262 9.87 -5.51 6.73
CA ASN A 262 9.54 -4.18 6.27
C ASN A 262 8.23 -4.21 5.46
N PRO A 263 7.08 -3.88 6.08
CA PRO A 263 5.79 -3.87 5.39
C PRO A 263 5.68 -2.80 4.29
N PHE A 264 6.62 -1.85 4.25
CA PHE A 264 6.64 -0.72 3.32
C PHE A 264 7.64 -0.90 2.18
N GLY A 265 8.40 -2.00 2.18
CA GLY A 265 9.52 -2.25 1.25
C GLY A 265 9.12 -2.66 -0.17
N VAL A 266 7.82 -2.56 -0.51
CA VAL A 266 7.29 -2.97 -1.81
C VAL A 266 7.43 -1.81 -2.81
N ILE A 267 8.24 -2.04 -3.84
CA ILE A 267 8.46 -1.08 -4.93
C ILE A 267 7.16 -0.93 -5.73
N PRO A 268 6.67 0.30 -5.96
CA PRO A 268 5.47 0.52 -6.76
C PRO A 268 5.70 0.10 -8.21
N LEU A 269 4.86 -0.81 -8.70
CA LEU A 269 4.85 -1.23 -10.10
C LEU A 269 3.76 -0.50 -10.88
N PRO A 270 3.92 -0.27 -12.19
CA PRO A 270 2.93 0.46 -12.98
C PRO A 270 1.70 -0.42 -13.26
N ASN A 271 0.53 0.13 -12.95
CA ASN A 271 -0.73 -0.24 -13.57
C ASN A 271 -0.76 0.30 -15.00
N TRP A 272 -1.65 -0.22 -15.85
CA TRP A 272 -1.74 0.23 -17.22
C TRP A 272 -3.16 0.29 -17.76
N ARG A 273 -3.36 1.20 -18.70
CA ARG A 273 -4.54 1.28 -19.55
C ARG A 273 -4.11 1.42 -21.00
N LEU A 274 -4.69 0.59 -21.85
CA LEU A 274 -4.45 0.55 -23.28
C LEU A 274 -5.76 0.95 -23.98
N ASP A 275 -5.71 1.96 -24.83
CA ASP A 275 -6.83 2.36 -25.66
C ASP A 275 -6.36 2.41 -27.13
N TYR A 276 -7.02 1.65 -28.01
CA TYR A 276 -6.76 1.65 -29.44
C TYR A 276 -7.96 2.20 -30.21
N ASN A 277 -7.80 3.37 -30.82
CA ASN A 277 -8.88 4.15 -31.42
C ASN A 277 -8.94 4.12 -32.95
N THR A 278 -7.87 3.68 -33.62
CA THR A 278 -7.75 3.73 -35.08
C THR A 278 -8.11 2.42 -35.77
N PHE A 279 -8.79 1.50 -35.09
CA PHE A 279 -9.23 0.26 -35.71
C PHE A 279 -10.19 0.51 -36.89
N ALA A 280 -11.07 1.50 -36.75
CA ALA A 280 -11.99 1.91 -37.82
C ALA A 280 -11.28 2.45 -39.06
N ASP A 281 -10.02 2.88 -38.98
CA ASP A 281 -9.26 3.42 -40.12
C ASP A 281 -8.65 2.34 -41.04
N LEU A 282 -8.70 1.07 -40.65
CA LEU A 282 -8.13 -0.02 -41.42
C LEU A 282 -8.96 -0.29 -42.71
N PRO A 283 -8.32 -0.66 -43.83
CA PRO A 283 -9.04 -1.08 -45.04
C PRO A 283 -10.05 -2.19 -44.73
N GLY A 284 -11.29 -2.02 -45.17
CA GLY A 284 -12.41 -2.94 -44.89
C GLY A 284 -13.21 -2.65 -43.61
N MET A 285 -12.62 -1.97 -42.61
CA MET A 285 -13.36 -1.57 -41.39
C MET A 285 -14.00 -0.17 -41.53
N ARG A 286 -13.41 0.69 -42.36
CA ARG A 286 -13.90 2.05 -42.65
C ARG A 286 -15.33 2.11 -43.19
N ASP A 287 -15.74 1.08 -43.95
CA ASP A 287 -17.07 1.01 -44.56
C ASP A 287 -18.13 0.53 -43.56
N LEU A 288 -17.71 -0.06 -42.44
CA LEU A 288 -18.59 -0.60 -41.41
C LEU A 288 -18.72 0.34 -40.22
N PHE A 289 -17.61 0.94 -39.79
CA PHE A 289 -17.51 1.68 -38.54
C PHE A 289 -17.07 3.13 -38.76
N ARG A 290 -17.82 4.05 -38.16
CA ARG A 290 -17.42 5.45 -37.96
C ARG A 290 -16.38 5.56 -36.86
N THR A 291 -16.55 4.83 -35.78
CA THR A 291 -15.60 4.73 -34.66
C THR A 291 -15.53 3.30 -34.16
N PHE A 292 -14.34 2.88 -33.74
CA PHE A 292 -14.13 1.58 -33.12
C PHE A 292 -12.95 1.70 -32.15
N THR A 293 -13.24 1.56 -30.87
CA THR A 293 -12.29 1.67 -29.79
C THR A 293 -12.20 0.35 -29.03
N ILE A 294 -10.97 -0.16 -28.92
CA ILE A 294 -10.63 -1.29 -28.05
C ILE A 294 -9.98 -0.72 -26.80
N THR A 295 -10.47 -1.13 -25.63
CA THR A 295 -9.95 -0.69 -24.33
C THR A 295 -9.57 -1.89 -23.47
N HIS A 296 -8.45 -1.80 -22.77
CA HIS A 296 -8.03 -2.73 -21.74
C HIS A 296 -7.45 -1.94 -20.57
N ALA A 297 -7.82 -2.26 -19.34
CA ALA A 297 -7.26 -1.61 -18.17
C ALA A 297 -6.96 -2.64 -17.08
N TYR A 298 -5.78 -2.51 -16.47
CA TYR A 298 -5.32 -3.33 -15.37
C TYR A 298 -4.91 -2.45 -14.20
N THR A 299 -5.43 -2.75 -13.01
CA THR A 299 -5.02 -2.13 -11.75
C THR A 299 -4.80 -3.20 -10.70
N SER A 300 -3.65 -3.20 -10.03
CA SER A 300 -3.41 -4.03 -8.85
C SER A 300 -2.74 -3.25 -7.74
N VAL A 301 -3.19 -3.49 -6.52
CA VAL A 301 -2.90 -2.66 -5.36
C VAL A 301 -2.70 -3.56 -4.16
N TYR A 302 -1.52 -3.49 -3.58
CA TYR A 302 -1.25 -4.04 -2.27
C TYR A 302 -1.65 -3.02 -1.20
N THR A 303 -2.44 -3.45 -0.23
CA THR A 303 -2.82 -2.61 0.91
C THR A 303 -2.53 -3.35 2.22
N LEU A 304 -1.98 -2.61 3.16
CA LEU A 304 -1.87 -2.98 4.55
C LEU A 304 -2.82 -2.04 5.30
N SER A 305 -3.93 -2.60 5.76
CA SER A 305 -5.06 -1.85 6.32
C SER A 305 -4.63 -1.06 7.56
N SER A 306 -3.97 -1.74 8.49
CA SER A 306 -3.42 -1.12 9.70
C SER A 306 -2.24 -1.92 10.25
N TYR A 307 -1.24 -1.22 10.77
CA TYR A 307 -0.23 -1.79 11.66
C TYR A 307 -0.20 -1.03 12.99
N THR A 308 0.29 -1.71 14.02
CA THR A 308 0.72 -1.11 15.29
C THR A 308 2.18 -1.48 15.54
N THR A 309 2.91 -0.70 16.34
CA THR A 309 4.26 -1.08 16.77
C THR A 309 4.22 -1.67 18.18
N SER A 310 5.11 -2.61 18.47
CA SER A 310 5.29 -3.13 19.82
C SER A 310 5.99 -2.09 20.71
N SER A 311 5.43 -1.84 21.91
CA SER A 311 6.03 -0.93 22.92
C SER A 311 7.16 -1.58 23.72
N SER A 312 7.35 -2.90 23.59
CA SER A 312 8.37 -3.63 24.35
C SER A 312 9.79 -3.45 23.81
N TYR A 313 9.92 -2.94 22.58
CA TYR A 313 11.20 -2.66 21.95
C TYR A 313 11.82 -1.38 22.53
N THR A 314 12.89 -1.57 23.30
CA THR A 314 13.64 -0.50 23.96
C THR A 314 15.11 -0.58 23.60
N GLN A 315 15.79 0.57 23.72
CA GLN A 315 17.19 0.68 23.36
C GLN A 315 18.06 -0.17 24.31
N PRO A 316 18.99 -1.00 23.81
CA PRO A 316 19.79 -1.91 24.62
C PRO A 316 20.57 -1.20 25.73
N ALA A 317 20.76 -1.89 26.86
CA ALA A 317 21.62 -1.43 27.94
C ALA A 317 23.06 -1.17 27.43
N GLY A 318 23.64 -0.03 27.80
CA GLY A 318 25.00 0.37 27.39
C GLY A 318 25.09 1.25 26.14
N GLN A 319 23.97 1.58 25.49
CA GLN A 319 23.91 2.62 24.46
C GLN A 319 23.39 3.95 25.04
N PRO A 320 23.81 5.12 24.50
CA PRO A 320 23.19 6.40 24.84
C PRO A 320 21.68 6.33 24.57
N GLY A 321 20.86 6.58 25.60
CA GLY A 321 19.39 6.42 25.51
C GLY A 321 18.85 5.06 25.96
N ALA A 322 19.67 4.20 26.60
CA ALA A 322 19.22 2.93 27.18
C ALA A 322 17.89 3.06 27.96
N GLY A 323 16.93 2.20 27.65
CA GLY A 323 15.58 2.22 28.24
C GLY A 323 14.59 3.18 27.56
N ARG A 324 15.02 4.00 26.60
CA ARG A 324 14.10 4.78 25.75
C ARG A 324 13.48 3.89 24.66
N PRO A 325 12.30 4.28 24.11
CA PRO A 325 11.69 3.55 23.01
C PRO A 325 12.63 3.46 21.82
N TYR A 326 12.83 2.25 21.31
CA TYR A 326 13.68 2.01 20.15
C TYR A 326 12.83 1.72 18.92
N ILE A 327 13.13 2.40 17.81
CA ILE A 327 12.66 2.00 16.50
C ILE A 327 13.83 1.31 15.81
N PRO A 328 13.66 0.10 15.26
CA PRO A 328 14.51 -0.35 14.17
C PRO A 328 14.27 0.61 12.99
N GLU A 329 15.02 1.72 12.92
CA GLU A 329 14.92 2.66 11.81
C GLU A 329 15.41 1.99 10.51
N PHE A 330 14.99 2.53 9.37
CA PHE A 330 15.52 2.16 8.05
C PHE A 330 17.05 2.27 8.03
N GLY A 331 17.73 1.13 8.11
CA GLY A 331 19.20 1.07 8.11
C GLY A 331 19.79 0.19 9.21
N ASN A 332 19.01 -0.16 10.25
CA ASN A 332 19.40 -1.20 11.21
C ASN A 332 18.46 -2.42 11.07
N PRO A 333 18.69 -3.31 10.08
CA PRO A 333 17.83 -4.43 9.78
C PRO A 333 17.99 -5.54 10.82
N GLN A 334 17.60 -5.25 12.06
CA GLN A 334 17.58 -6.26 13.10
C GLN A 334 16.31 -7.10 12.94
N LEU A 335 16.52 -8.41 12.93
CA LEU A 335 15.44 -9.37 13.08
C LEU A 335 14.88 -9.24 14.52
N PRO A 336 13.61 -9.58 14.73
CA PRO A 336 13.00 -9.62 16.06
C PRO A 336 13.85 -10.36 17.09
N TYR A 337 14.20 -9.73 18.21
CA TYR A 337 15.00 -10.36 19.27
C TYR A 337 14.19 -10.63 20.54
N LEU A 338 13.05 -9.98 20.70
CA LEU A 338 12.13 -10.22 21.82
C LEU A 338 11.32 -11.48 21.60
N ARG A 339 10.99 -12.17 22.69
CA ARG A 339 10.20 -13.40 22.67
C ARG A 339 9.02 -13.29 23.62
N ASN A 340 7.92 -13.94 23.26
CA ASN A 340 6.78 -14.11 24.14
C ASN A 340 6.96 -15.31 25.07
N ASN A 341 5.99 -15.54 25.96
CA ASN A 341 6.02 -16.65 26.93
C ASN A 341 6.05 -18.05 26.29
N THR A 342 5.69 -18.17 25.00
CA THR A 342 5.76 -19.43 24.23
C THR A 342 7.09 -19.58 23.47
N GLY A 343 8.03 -18.66 23.64
CA GLY A 343 9.33 -18.67 22.96
C GLY A 343 9.28 -18.21 21.50
N GLN A 344 8.17 -17.66 21.02
CA GLN A 344 8.06 -17.13 19.66
C GLN A 344 8.59 -15.71 19.58
N TYR A 345 9.24 -15.38 18.46
CA TYR A 345 9.70 -14.03 18.20
C TYR A 345 8.54 -13.04 18.08
N VAL A 346 8.67 -11.88 18.73
CA VAL A 346 7.66 -10.82 18.73
C VAL A 346 8.07 -9.78 17.70
N PRO A 347 7.34 -9.59 16.59
CA PRO A 347 7.71 -8.62 15.57
C PRO A 347 7.57 -7.18 16.06
N TYR A 348 8.34 -6.26 15.46
CA TYR A 348 8.24 -4.83 15.79
C TYR A 348 6.94 -4.22 15.23
N TYR A 349 6.68 -4.41 13.93
CA TYR A 349 5.42 -4.01 13.29
C TYR A 349 4.42 -5.15 13.39
N VAL A 350 3.37 -4.99 14.20
CA VAL A 350 2.26 -5.95 14.29
C VAL A 350 1.21 -5.60 13.24
N VAL A 351 0.98 -6.49 12.29
CA VAL A 351 0.08 -6.28 11.16
C VAL A 351 -1.10 -7.24 11.29
N GLY A 352 -2.33 -6.73 11.29
CA GLY A 352 -3.53 -7.57 11.43
C GLY A 352 -4.05 -8.17 10.11
N GLN A 353 -3.98 -7.39 9.03
CA GLN A 353 -4.47 -7.82 7.72
C GLN A 353 -3.68 -7.15 6.60
N VAL A 354 -3.40 -7.92 5.55
CA VAL A 354 -2.91 -7.42 4.26
C VAL A 354 -3.86 -7.87 3.16
N SER A 355 -3.99 -7.07 2.09
CA SER A 355 -4.82 -7.44 0.95
C SER A 355 -4.21 -7.01 -0.38
N ILE A 356 -4.59 -7.73 -1.43
CA ILE A 356 -4.27 -7.44 -2.82
C ILE A 356 -5.60 -7.27 -3.54
N LEU A 357 -5.86 -6.07 -4.04
CA LEU A 357 -7.00 -5.77 -4.89
C LEU A 357 -6.53 -5.66 -6.32
N GLU A 358 -6.98 -6.57 -7.16
CA GLU A 358 -6.66 -6.66 -8.58
C GLU A 358 -7.93 -6.53 -9.42
N SER A 359 -7.89 -5.74 -10.48
CA SER A 359 -9.03 -5.49 -11.35
C SER A 359 -8.59 -5.31 -12.79
N LEU A 360 -9.32 -5.95 -13.70
CA LEU A 360 -9.25 -5.83 -15.14
C LEU A 360 -10.58 -5.27 -15.61
N THR A 361 -10.72 -3.94 -15.58
CA THR A 361 -11.98 -3.23 -15.79
C THR A 361 -11.85 -2.20 -16.92
N PRO A 362 -12.04 -2.60 -18.20
CA PRO A 362 -12.33 -3.95 -18.67
C PRO A 362 -11.06 -4.77 -18.97
N LEU A 363 -11.16 -6.10 -18.89
CA LEU A 363 -10.18 -7.02 -19.48
C LEU A 363 -10.18 -6.85 -21.00
N LEU A 364 -11.37 -6.79 -21.59
CA LEU A 364 -11.56 -6.43 -22.98
C LEU A 364 -12.84 -5.62 -23.10
N GLY A 365 -12.70 -4.36 -23.52
CA GLY A 365 -13.80 -3.49 -23.87
C GLY A 365 -13.75 -3.14 -25.34
N VAL A 366 -14.89 -3.16 -26.00
CA VAL A 366 -15.07 -2.72 -27.37
C VAL A 366 -16.24 -1.75 -27.40
N ASN A 367 -16.01 -0.56 -27.93
CA ASN A 367 -17.07 0.40 -28.24
C ASN A 367 -17.00 0.73 -29.72
N PHE A 368 -18.13 0.70 -30.40
CA PHE A 368 -18.18 1.03 -31.82
C PHE A 368 -19.42 1.84 -32.17
N GLN A 369 -19.30 2.61 -33.24
CA GLN A 369 -20.42 3.27 -33.89
C GLN A 369 -20.34 2.99 -35.39
N THR A 370 -21.43 2.54 -35.99
CA THR A 370 -21.52 2.29 -37.43
C THR A 370 -21.89 3.56 -38.19
N LEU A 371 -21.76 3.52 -39.53
CA LEU A 371 -22.22 4.61 -40.40
C LEU A 371 -23.73 4.86 -40.27
N ASN A 372 -24.51 3.81 -39.98
CA ASN A 372 -25.96 3.82 -39.85
C ASN A 372 -26.44 4.18 -38.43
N ASN A 373 -25.62 4.89 -37.64
CA ASN A 373 -25.96 5.35 -36.29
C ASN A 373 -26.38 4.22 -35.31
N VAL A 374 -25.85 3.01 -35.52
CA VAL A 374 -25.90 1.94 -34.51
C VAL A 374 -24.65 2.07 -33.64
N THR A 375 -24.84 2.11 -32.33
CA THR A 375 -23.76 2.09 -31.33
C THR A 375 -23.77 0.76 -30.62
N GLY A 376 -22.60 0.18 -30.39
CA GLY A 376 -22.45 -1.04 -29.60
C GLY A 376 -21.35 -0.91 -28.56
N ARG A 377 -21.56 -1.59 -27.44
CA ARG A 377 -20.61 -1.73 -26.34
C ARG A 377 -20.60 -3.18 -25.90
N LEU A 378 -19.41 -3.76 -25.81
CA LEU A 378 -19.18 -5.05 -25.20
C LEU A 378 -18.01 -4.88 -24.23
N SER A 379 -18.19 -5.23 -22.97
CA SER A 379 -17.08 -5.24 -22.02
C SER A 379 -17.13 -6.46 -21.13
N TYR A 380 -16.00 -7.16 -21.06
CA TYR A 380 -15.76 -8.18 -20.05
C TYR A 380 -14.80 -7.63 -19.01
N SER A 381 -15.21 -7.65 -17.75
CA SER A 381 -14.42 -7.21 -16.61
C SER A 381 -14.25 -8.35 -15.61
N THR A 382 -13.10 -8.42 -14.97
CA THR A 382 -12.84 -9.39 -13.90
C THR A 382 -12.04 -8.73 -12.79
N SER A 383 -12.37 -9.01 -11.54
CA SER A 383 -11.63 -8.52 -10.38
C SER A 383 -11.46 -9.59 -9.33
N ARG A 384 -10.38 -9.48 -8.57
CA ARG A 384 -10.02 -10.37 -7.48
C ARG A 384 -9.57 -9.52 -6.29
N ALA A 385 -10.21 -9.71 -5.15
CA ALA A 385 -9.75 -9.18 -3.87
C ALA A 385 -9.30 -10.36 -3.00
N VAL A 386 -8.02 -10.37 -2.62
CA VAL A 386 -7.46 -11.40 -1.74
C VAL A 386 -7.02 -10.72 -0.44
N ALA A 387 -7.50 -11.19 0.70
CA ALA A 387 -7.12 -10.68 2.01
C ALA A 387 -6.57 -11.81 2.88
N LEU A 388 -5.38 -11.60 3.45
CA LEU A 388 -4.78 -12.46 4.46
C LEU A 388 -4.97 -11.82 5.83
N ASN A 389 -5.64 -12.53 6.73
CA ASN A 389 -5.67 -12.21 8.14
C ASN A 389 -4.54 -12.98 8.85
N THR A 390 -3.60 -12.25 9.44
CA THR A 390 -2.41 -12.82 10.08
C THR A 390 -2.70 -13.39 11.47
N THR A 391 -3.79 -12.95 12.11
CA THR A 391 -4.15 -13.36 13.48
C THR A 391 -4.69 -14.78 13.51
N ASN A 392 -5.49 -15.16 12.50
CA ASN A 392 -6.03 -16.51 12.36
C ASN A 392 -5.44 -17.30 11.17
N ALA A 393 -4.47 -16.71 10.46
CA ALA A 393 -3.79 -17.29 9.29
C ALA A 393 -4.73 -17.70 8.14
N GLN A 394 -5.82 -16.96 7.94
CA GLN A 394 -6.82 -17.27 6.89
C GLN A 394 -6.70 -16.34 5.69
N VAL A 395 -6.92 -16.91 4.50
CA VAL A 395 -6.98 -16.20 3.23
C VAL A 395 -8.42 -16.19 2.72
N THR A 396 -8.98 -15.00 2.53
CA THR A 396 -10.28 -14.80 1.89
C THR A 396 -10.06 -14.27 0.49
N GLU A 397 -10.68 -14.89 -0.50
CA GLU A 397 -10.64 -14.49 -1.90
C GLU A 397 -12.07 -14.21 -2.39
N LEU A 398 -12.29 -12.99 -2.86
CA LEU A 398 -13.51 -12.58 -3.56
C LEU A 398 -13.16 -12.38 -5.03
N ARG A 399 -13.89 -13.06 -5.92
CA ARG A 399 -13.79 -12.85 -7.37
C ARG A 399 -15.11 -12.36 -7.92
N THR A 400 -15.01 -11.45 -8.88
CA THR A 400 -16.15 -10.92 -9.61
C THR A 400 -15.86 -10.97 -11.10
N SER A 401 -16.81 -11.47 -11.89
CA SER A 401 -16.79 -11.42 -13.34
C SER A 401 -18.04 -10.70 -13.84
N ASP A 402 -17.86 -9.73 -14.73
CA ASP A 402 -18.91 -8.88 -15.27
C ASP A 402 -18.86 -8.89 -16.80
N ILE A 403 -19.97 -9.22 -17.45
CA ILE A 403 -20.16 -9.06 -18.89
C ILE A 403 -21.24 -8.01 -19.11
N THR A 404 -20.86 -6.89 -19.73
CA THR A 404 -21.79 -5.82 -20.10
C THR A 404 -21.93 -5.76 -21.62
N ILE A 405 -23.17 -5.79 -22.09
CA ILE A 405 -23.55 -5.65 -23.49
C ILE A 405 -24.47 -4.43 -23.59
N GLY A 406 -24.08 -3.44 -24.37
CA GLY A 406 -24.89 -2.26 -24.68
C GLY A 406 -25.13 -2.16 -26.18
N LEU A 407 -26.36 -1.93 -26.59
CA LEU A 407 -26.74 -1.66 -27.98
C LEU A 407 -27.57 -0.39 -28.01
N GLY A 408 -27.29 0.48 -28.96
CA GLY A 408 -28.02 1.72 -29.18
C GLY A 408 -28.27 1.96 -30.66
N TYR A 409 -29.37 2.63 -30.97
CA TYR A 409 -29.72 3.02 -32.33
C TYR A 409 -30.37 4.39 -32.31
N ALA A 410 -29.88 5.29 -33.17
CA ALA A 410 -30.45 6.61 -33.35
C ALA A 410 -30.86 6.83 -34.81
N ALA A 411 -32.12 7.19 -35.04
CA ALA A 411 -32.63 7.51 -36.36
C ALA A 411 -33.42 8.81 -36.36
N THR A 412 -33.20 9.63 -37.38
CA THR A 412 -33.97 10.84 -37.66
C THR A 412 -34.84 10.59 -38.89
N GLY A 413 -36.14 10.86 -38.84
CA GLY A 413 -36.98 10.69 -40.03
C GLY A 413 -37.42 9.24 -40.30
N LEU A 414 -37.64 8.41 -39.26
CA LEU A 414 -37.94 6.99 -39.42
C LEU A 414 -39.22 6.79 -40.27
N LYS A 415 -39.09 6.09 -41.40
CA LYS A 415 -40.26 5.62 -42.17
C LYS A 415 -40.82 4.39 -41.46
N LEU A 416 -42.08 4.46 -41.03
CA LEU A 416 -42.71 3.31 -40.37
C LEU A 416 -42.82 2.13 -41.35
N PRO A 417 -42.50 0.89 -40.92
CA PRO A 417 -42.60 -0.30 -41.79
C PRO A 417 -44.05 -0.72 -42.06
N PHE A 418 -45.03 -0.08 -41.41
CA PHE A 418 -46.47 -0.29 -41.59
C PHE A 418 -47.17 1.02 -41.98
N ARG A 419 -48.26 0.90 -42.76
CA ARG A 419 -49.08 2.05 -43.16
C ARG A 419 -50.03 2.43 -42.03
N VAL A 420 -50.10 3.72 -41.70
CA VAL A 420 -51.02 4.26 -40.70
C VAL A 420 -52.03 5.13 -41.43
N GLY A 421 -53.28 4.66 -41.55
CA GLY A 421 -54.33 5.35 -42.31
C GLY A 421 -54.14 5.29 -43.84
N GLY A 422 -53.57 4.20 -44.38
CA GLY A 422 -53.40 4.00 -45.83
C GLY A 422 -52.15 4.63 -46.44
N GLU A 423 -51.50 5.59 -45.76
CA GLU A 423 -50.27 6.26 -46.22
C GLU A 423 -49.03 5.81 -45.45
N GLN A 424 -47.87 5.87 -46.13
CA GLN A 424 -46.57 5.58 -45.56
C GLN A 424 -46.06 6.81 -44.79
N ARG A 425 -46.30 6.85 -43.47
CA ARG A 425 -45.91 8.00 -42.64
C ARG A 425 -44.45 7.95 -42.23
N THR A 426 -43.75 9.06 -42.45
CA THR A 426 -42.39 9.30 -41.96
C THR A 426 -42.46 10.11 -40.67
N LEU A 427 -41.92 9.57 -39.58
CA LEU A 427 -41.87 10.27 -38.31
C LEU A 427 -40.84 11.40 -38.39
N LYS A 428 -41.27 12.66 -38.22
CA LYS A 428 -40.35 13.82 -38.21
C LYS A 428 -39.48 13.89 -36.93
N ASN A 429 -39.69 13.00 -35.98
CA ASN A 429 -39.03 13.01 -34.68
C ASN A 429 -37.76 12.15 -34.70
N ASN A 430 -36.86 12.46 -33.77
CA ASN A 430 -35.66 11.65 -33.53
C ASN A 430 -36.04 10.47 -32.63
N LEU A 431 -35.76 9.25 -33.09
CA LEU A 431 -35.87 8.03 -32.29
C LEU A 431 -34.50 7.66 -31.76
N GLN A 432 -34.40 7.42 -30.46
CA GLN A 432 -33.23 6.81 -29.82
C GLN A 432 -33.70 5.58 -29.05
N ALA A 433 -33.12 4.43 -29.34
CA ALA A 433 -33.34 3.18 -28.62
C ALA A 433 -32.02 2.74 -27.99
N ARG A 434 -32.07 2.24 -26.75
CA ARG A 434 -30.92 1.71 -26.03
C ARG A 434 -31.32 0.48 -25.23
N LEU A 435 -30.48 -0.56 -25.28
CA LEU A 435 -30.58 -1.79 -24.51
C LEU A 435 -29.24 -2.04 -23.84
N ASP A 436 -29.24 -2.18 -22.51
CA ASP A 436 -28.06 -2.54 -21.73
C ASP A 436 -28.36 -3.81 -20.92
N LEU A 437 -27.48 -4.80 -21.04
CA LEU A 437 -27.50 -6.05 -20.27
C LEU A 437 -26.19 -6.15 -19.50
N ASN A 438 -26.26 -6.41 -18.19
CA ASN A 438 -25.09 -6.73 -17.38
C ASN A 438 -25.30 -8.05 -16.66
N ILE A 439 -24.37 -8.98 -16.84
CA ILE A 439 -24.36 -10.28 -16.16
C ILE A 439 -23.16 -10.27 -15.23
N ARG A 440 -23.43 -10.40 -13.92
CA ARG A 440 -22.42 -10.40 -12.85
C ARG A 440 -22.42 -11.74 -12.14
N ASP A 441 -21.24 -12.29 -11.93
CA ASP A 441 -21.00 -13.45 -11.07
C ASP A 441 -20.01 -13.08 -9.97
N ASN A 442 -20.30 -13.50 -8.74
CA ASN A 442 -19.55 -13.17 -7.53
C ASN A 442 -19.31 -14.44 -6.70
N THR A 443 -18.04 -14.76 -6.45
CA THR A 443 -17.65 -15.94 -5.68
C THR A 443 -16.75 -15.54 -4.52
N THR A 444 -17.12 -15.94 -3.30
CA THR A 444 -16.30 -15.74 -2.09
C THR A 444 -15.83 -17.09 -1.60
N ILE A 445 -14.51 -17.24 -1.41
CA ILE A 445 -13.88 -18.46 -0.92
C ILE A 445 -12.99 -18.09 0.26
N GLN A 446 -13.13 -18.83 1.36
CA GLN A 446 -12.27 -18.71 2.53
C GLN A 446 -11.42 -19.97 2.65
N ARG A 447 -10.11 -19.78 2.82
CA ARG A 447 -9.12 -20.85 2.96
C ARG A 447 -8.35 -20.65 4.26
N SER A 448 -8.07 -21.75 4.96
CA SER A 448 -7.44 -21.80 6.28
C SER A 448 -6.20 -22.69 6.29
#